data_AF-A0AA89AP66-F1
#
_entry.id   AF-A0AA89AP66-F1
#
_cell.length_a   1.000
_cell.length_b   1.000
_cell.length_c   1.000
_cell.angle_alpha   90.00
_cell.angle_beta   90.00
_cell.angle_gamma   90.00
#
_symmetry.space_group_name_H-M   'P 1'
#
loop_
_entity.id
_entity.type
_entity.pdbx_description
1 polymer ?
#
loop_
_entity_poly.entity_id
_entity_poly.type
_entity_poly.pdbx_seq_one_letter_code
_entity_poly.pdbx_strand_id
1 'polypeptide(L)'
;MGTMKSTPKSKTFPYLSRPNSQAKGGEVTTYPKDDLEEGLSALHDGFDQGVDLLGGYYDAGDNVKFNFPMAFTTTMLAWSVLEFGDFMDADLQHAVEAIRWATDYFLKATSVNGSVFVQVGDPWADHNCWERPEDMDTPRTSFAVTAENPGSEVLGK
;
A
#
# COMPACT_ATOMS: atom_id res chain seq x y z
N MET A 1 -3.65 0.78 40.23
CA MET A 1 -3.35 -0.40 39.39
C MET A 1 -4.07 -0.19 38.06
N GLY A 2 -3.35 0.31 37.05
CA GLY A 2 -3.91 0.55 35.72
C GLY A 2 -3.75 -0.70 34.86
N THR A 3 -4.84 -1.19 34.30
CA THR A 3 -4.84 -2.30 33.34
C THR A 3 -4.28 -1.81 32.00
N MET A 4 -3.11 -2.31 31.62
CA MET A 4 -2.61 -2.17 30.25
C MET A 4 -3.52 -2.98 29.33
N LYS A 5 -4.28 -2.30 28.46
CA LYS A 5 -4.98 -2.95 27.36
C LYS A 5 -3.92 -3.39 26.35
N SER A 6 -3.74 -4.70 26.18
CA SER A 6 -2.91 -5.23 25.10
C SER A 6 -3.64 -5.03 23.78
N THR A 7 -3.13 -4.15 22.93
CA THR A 7 -3.54 -4.10 21.53
C THR A 7 -3.05 -5.37 20.84
N PRO A 8 -3.91 -6.16 20.17
CA PRO A 8 -3.46 -7.35 19.46
C PRO A 8 -2.49 -6.97 18.33
N LYS A 9 -1.27 -7.49 18.38
CA LYS A 9 -0.13 -7.08 17.54
C LYS A 9 -0.32 -7.28 16.02
N SER A 10 -1.26 -8.11 15.60
CA SER A 10 -1.55 -8.34 14.17
C SER A 10 -2.37 -7.22 13.52
N LYS A 11 -3.06 -6.40 14.32
CA LYS A 11 -3.94 -5.33 13.83
C LYS A 11 -3.20 -4.10 13.34
N THR A 12 -1.94 -3.91 13.75
CA THR A 12 -1.17 -2.69 13.50
C THR A 12 -0.38 -2.73 12.19
N PHE A 13 0.06 -3.91 11.75
CA PHE A 13 1.00 -4.03 10.63
C PHE A 13 0.48 -3.43 9.30
N PRO A 14 -0.75 -3.71 8.83
CA PRO A 14 -1.25 -3.12 7.59
C PRO A 14 -1.70 -1.67 7.75
N TYR A 15 -1.61 -1.06 8.94
CA TYR A 15 -1.82 0.39 9.08
C TYR A 15 -0.49 1.15 9.01
N LEU A 16 0.59 0.58 9.57
CA LEU A 16 1.94 1.17 9.59
C LEU A 16 2.64 1.20 8.22
N SER A 17 2.21 0.36 7.27
CA SER A 17 2.82 0.31 5.93
C SER A 17 2.08 1.17 4.89
N ARG A 18 1.09 1.99 5.29
CA ARG A 18 0.27 2.79 4.36
C ARG A 18 0.92 4.14 4.08
N PRO A 19 1.17 4.52 2.81
CA PRO A 19 1.32 5.92 2.45
C PRO A 19 -0.03 6.60 2.67
N ASN A 20 -0.12 7.43 3.70
CA ASN A 20 -1.42 7.84 4.23
C ASN A 20 -2.07 8.85 3.27
N SER A 21 -3.06 8.42 2.48
CA SER A 21 -4.05 9.30 1.83
C SER A 21 -5.09 8.47 1.06
N GLN A 22 -6.36 8.61 1.46
CA GLN A 22 -7.51 8.30 0.61
C GLN A 22 -8.54 9.42 0.81
N ALA A 23 -8.93 10.07 -0.29
CA ALA A 23 -10.11 10.92 -0.36
C ALA A 23 -11.34 10.02 -0.57
N LYS A 24 -12.34 10.05 0.32
CA LYS A 24 -13.65 9.49 -0.02
C LYS A 24 -14.40 10.49 -0.90
N GLY A 25 -14.71 10.09 -2.14
CA GLY A 25 -15.79 10.70 -2.93
C GLY A 25 -15.54 12.13 -3.42
N GLY A 26 -14.33 12.42 -3.93
CA GLY A 26 -14.04 13.73 -4.54
C GLY A 26 -13.90 14.88 -3.55
N GLU A 27 -13.95 14.60 -2.25
CA GLU A 27 -13.60 15.51 -1.18
C GLU A 27 -12.47 14.87 -0.38
N VAL A 28 -11.44 15.65 -0.04
CA VAL A 28 -10.34 15.20 0.83
C VAL A 28 -10.90 15.03 2.23
N THR A 29 -11.56 13.91 2.48
CA THR A 29 -11.97 13.52 3.83
C THR A 29 -10.73 13.02 4.55
N THR A 30 -10.06 13.93 5.25
CA THR A 30 -9.10 13.55 6.28
C THR A 30 -9.81 12.60 7.24
N TYR A 31 -9.23 11.42 7.49
CA TYR A 31 -9.55 10.70 8.72
C TYR A 31 -9.40 11.67 9.90
N PRO A 32 -10.19 11.53 10.98
CA PRO A 32 -10.04 12.35 12.18
C PRO A 32 -8.55 12.41 12.53
N LYS A 33 -8.01 13.63 12.71
CA LYS A 33 -6.58 13.84 13.02
C LYS A 33 -6.08 13.02 14.22
N ASP A 34 -7.01 12.57 15.06
CA ASP A 34 -6.76 11.84 16.29
C ASP A 34 -6.58 10.33 16.10
N ASP A 35 -6.86 9.78 14.89
CA ASP A 35 -6.62 8.38 14.52
C ASP A 35 -5.33 8.18 13.68
N LEU A 36 -4.60 9.27 13.39
CA LEU A 36 -3.39 9.29 12.56
C LEU A 36 -2.15 9.40 13.46
N GLU A 37 -1.69 8.29 14.03
CA GLU A 37 -0.33 8.25 14.62
C GLU A 37 0.77 8.43 13.54
N GLU A 38 0.44 8.24 12.25
CA GLU A 38 1.34 8.41 11.10
C GLU A 38 0.82 9.47 10.10
N GLY A 39 1.73 10.28 9.55
CA GLY A 39 1.41 11.43 8.69
C GLY A 39 1.19 11.07 7.22
N LEU A 40 0.84 12.07 6.40
CA LEU A 40 0.67 11.89 4.95
C LEU A 40 2.05 11.73 4.28
N SER A 41 2.21 10.75 3.40
CA SER A 41 3.47 10.47 2.71
C SER A 41 3.26 10.06 1.25
N ALA A 42 4.32 10.14 0.43
CA ALA A 42 4.35 9.75 -0.98
C ALA A 42 3.22 10.36 -1.86
N LEU A 43 2.83 11.61 -1.57
CA LEU A 43 1.70 12.31 -2.20
C LEU A 43 1.87 12.57 -3.71
N HIS A 44 3.06 12.33 -4.25
CA HIS A 44 3.42 12.60 -5.65
C HIS A 44 3.72 11.34 -6.46
N ASP A 45 3.43 10.15 -5.92
CA ASP A 45 3.65 8.89 -6.61
C ASP A 45 2.89 8.83 -7.94
N GLY A 46 3.60 8.52 -9.02
CA GLY A 46 3.05 8.44 -10.37
C GLY A 46 3.13 9.73 -11.18
N PHE A 47 3.48 10.87 -10.57
CA PHE A 47 3.53 12.17 -11.28
C PHE A 47 4.57 12.18 -12.41
N ASP A 48 5.65 11.41 -12.27
CA ASP A 48 6.68 11.24 -13.30
C ASP A 48 6.15 10.59 -14.59
N GLN A 49 5.05 9.84 -14.49
CA GLN A 49 4.38 9.17 -15.62
C GLN A 49 2.98 9.76 -15.90
N GLY A 50 2.59 10.85 -15.23
CA GLY A 50 1.29 11.50 -15.40
C GLY A 50 0.10 10.68 -14.91
N VAL A 51 0.31 9.79 -13.93
CA VAL A 51 -0.72 8.94 -13.32
C VAL A 51 -0.80 9.16 -11.81
N ASP A 52 -1.91 8.74 -11.19
CA ASP A 52 -2.04 8.70 -9.73
C ASP A 52 -1.66 7.30 -9.23
N LEU A 53 -0.53 7.18 -8.50
CA LEU A 53 -0.11 5.93 -7.84
C LEU A 53 -0.09 6.07 -6.30
N LEU A 54 -0.91 6.97 -5.77
CA LEU A 54 -1.08 7.17 -4.34
C LEU A 54 -1.82 5.99 -3.67
N GLY A 55 -1.41 5.64 -2.46
CA GLY A 55 -1.93 4.47 -1.70
C GLY A 55 -1.05 3.23 -1.84
N GLY A 56 -1.60 2.04 -1.59
CA GLY A 56 -0.83 0.79 -1.57
C GLY A 56 -0.03 0.62 -0.28
N TYR A 57 0.91 -0.31 -0.25
CA TYR A 57 1.75 -0.58 0.92
C TYR A 57 3.23 -0.38 0.60
N TYR A 58 3.99 0.12 1.57
CA TYR A 58 5.44 -0.10 1.60
C TYR A 58 5.73 -1.57 1.85
N ASP A 59 6.78 -2.09 1.23
CA ASP A 59 7.04 -3.53 1.22
C ASP A 59 7.50 -4.04 2.60
N ALA A 60 8.42 -3.31 3.25
CA ALA A 60 9.00 -3.72 4.51
C ALA A 60 9.26 -2.54 5.47
N GLY A 61 10.51 -2.35 5.90
CA GLY A 61 10.96 -1.20 6.69
C GLY A 61 11.55 -0.08 5.82
N ASP A 62 11.28 -0.15 4.52
CA ASP A 62 11.69 0.78 3.48
C ASP A 62 10.47 1.56 2.97
N ASN A 63 10.66 2.52 2.05
CA ASN A 63 9.54 3.29 1.49
C ASN A 63 9.24 2.94 0.02
N VAL A 64 9.73 1.80 -0.46
CA VAL A 64 9.47 1.30 -1.81
C VAL A 64 8.14 0.55 -1.86
N LYS A 65 7.39 0.75 -2.93
CA LYS A 65 6.20 -0.07 -3.25
C LYS A 65 6.60 -1.15 -4.24
N PHE A 66 6.74 -2.39 -3.78
CA PHE A 66 6.94 -3.54 -4.65
C PHE A 66 5.61 -4.27 -4.88
N ASN A 67 5.06 -4.20 -6.10
CA ASN A 67 3.71 -4.72 -6.34
C ASN A 67 3.63 -6.24 -6.31
N PHE A 68 4.71 -6.96 -6.62
CA PHE A 68 4.71 -8.42 -6.60
C PHE A 68 4.48 -9.00 -5.18
N PRO A 69 5.30 -8.67 -4.16
CA PRO A 69 5.03 -9.09 -2.78
C PRO A 69 3.75 -8.47 -2.21
N MET A 70 3.37 -7.25 -2.61
CA MET A 70 2.09 -6.65 -2.21
C MET A 70 0.90 -7.45 -2.74
N ALA A 71 0.93 -7.87 -4.01
CA ALA A 71 -0.13 -8.64 -4.65
C ALA A 71 -0.22 -10.05 -4.05
N PHE A 72 0.92 -10.69 -3.78
CA PHE A 72 0.98 -11.95 -3.07
C PHE A 72 0.34 -11.85 -1.67
N THR A 73 0.75 -10.85 -0.88
CA THR A 73 0.22 -10.60 0.47
C THR A 73 -1.28 -10.36 0.44
N THR A 74 -1.76 -9.53 -0.48
CA THR A 74 -3.18 -9.23 -0.66
C THR A 74 -3.97 -10.49 -1.04
N THR A 75 -3.42 -11.33 -1.91
CA THR A 75 -4.04 -12.60 -2.33
C THR A 75 -4.16 -13.57 -1.15
N MET A 76 -3.09 -13.73 -0.35
CA MET A 76 -3.11 -14.61 0.83
C MET A 76 -4.07 -14.10 1.92
N LEU A 77 -4.17 -12.78 2.11
CA LEU A 77 -5.11 -12.19 3.04
C LEU A 77 -6.56 -12.39 2.58
N ALA A 78 -6.84 -12.16 1.30
CA ALA A 78 -8.15 -12.41 0.70
C ALA A 78 -8.56 -13.88 0.80
N TRP A 79 -7.66 -14.81 0.50
CA TRP A 79 -7.91 -16.24 0.67
C TRP A 79 -8.17 -16.59 2.14
N SER A 80 -7.39 -16.03 3.07
CA SER A 80 -7.61 -16.26 4.51
C SER A 80 -8.99 -15.77 4.96
N VAL A 81 -9.48 -14.63 4.45
CA VAL A 81 -10.84 -14.14 4.71
C VAL A 81 -11.90 -15.09 4.14
N LEU A 82 -11.69 -15.63 2.93
CA LEU A 82 -12.62 -16.58 2.31
C LEU A 82 -12.71 -17.91 3.08
N GLU A 83 -11.59 -18.42 3.58
CA GLU A 83 -11.53 -19.72 4.26
C GLU A 83 -11.88 -19.63 5.75
N PHE A 84 -11.45 -18.56 6.43
CA PHE A 84 -11.49 -18.45 7.88
C PHE A 84 -12.24 -17.22 8.39
N GLY A 85 -12.96 -16.49 7.54
CA GLY A 85 -13.64 -15.25 7.90
C GLY A 85 -14.59 -15.38 9.09
N ASP A 86 -15.29 -16.51 9.21
CA ASP A 86 -16.20 -16.80 10.32
C ASP A 86 -15.49 -16.90 11.69
N PHE A 87 -14.16 -17.08 11.71
CA PHE A 87 -13.34 -17.17 12.93
C PHE A 87 -12.58 -15.87 13.24
N MET A 88 -12.75 -14.81 12.45
CA MET A 88 -11.97 -13.57 12.59
C MET A 88 -12.62 -12.54 13.53
N ASP A 89 -13.86 -12.73 13.96
CA ASP A 89 -14.60 -11.79 14.82
C ASP A 89 -14.47 -10.32 14.35
N ALA A 90 -13.96 -9.43 15.20
CA ALA A 90 -13.75 -8.01 14.90
C ALA A 90 -12.58 -7.77 13.91
N ASP A 91 -11.68 -8.74 13.71
CA ASP A 91 -10.56 -8.62 12.78
C ASP A 91 -10.97 -8.80 11.31
N LEU A 92 -12.14 -9.38 11.05
CA LEU A 92 -12.69 -9.50 9.69
C LEU A 92 -12.78 -8.14 9.00
N GLN A 93 -13.30 -7.13 9.70
CA GLN A 93 -13.46 -5.78 9.15
C GLN A 93 -12.10 -5.15 8.81
N HIS A 94 -11.09 -5.32 9.68
CA HIS A 94 -9.74 -4.82 9.42
C HIS A 94 -9.06 -5.55 8.24
N ALA A 95 -9.26 -6.86 8.12
CA ALA A 95 -8.74 -7.64 7.00
C ALA A 95 -9.36 -7.21 5.67
N VAL A 96 -10.69 -7.01 5.63
CA VAL A 96 -11.40 -6.50 4.45
C VAL A 96 -10.94 -5.09 4.08
N GLU A 97 -10.73 -4.20 5.06
CA GLU A 97 -10.19 -2.86 4.82
C GLU A 97 -8.75 -2.90 4.28
N ALA A 98 -7.92 -3.80 4.81
CA ALA A 98 -6.55 -3.96 4.36
C ALA A 98 -6.46 -4.50 2.92
N ILE A 99 -7.32 -5.46 2.56
CA ILE A 99 -7.49 -5.95 1.18
C ILE A 99 -7.93 -4.80 0.28
N ARG A 100 -8.98 -4.07 0.69
CA ARG A 100 -9.53 -2.94 -0.08
C ARG A 100 -8.45 -1.90 -0.39
N TRP A 101 -7.63 -1.55 0.59
CA TRP A 101 -6.56 -0.58 0.43
C TRP A 101 -5.55 -0.97 -0.66
N ALA A 102 -5.11 -2.23 -0.67
CA ALA A 102 -4.22 -2.74 -1.72
C ALA A 102 -4.92 -2.80 -3.08
N THR A 103 -6.18 -3.27 -3.14
CA THR A 103 -6.90 -3.38 -4.40
C THR A 103 -7.25 -2.02 -5.01
N ASP A 104 -7.56 -1.02 -4.20
CA ASP A 104 -7.80 0.35 -4.68
C ASP A 104 -6.52 0.92 -5.33
N TYR A 105 -5.34 0.60 -4.80
CA TYR A 105 -4.07 0.92 -5.44
C TYR A 105 -3.81 0.09 -6.71
N PHE A 106 -4.12 -1.22 -6.75
CA PHE A 106 -3.95 -2.01 -7.97
C PHE A 106 -4.85 -1.53 -9.12
N LEU A 107 -6.05 -1.03 -8.82
CA LEU A 107 -6.91 -0.38 -9.84
C LEU A 107 -6.24 0.85 -10.45
N LYS A 108 -5.52 1.63 -9.64
CA LYS A 108 -4.72 2.76 -10.13
C LYS A 108 -3.51 2.30 -10.95
N ALA A 109 -2.77 1.31 -10.45
CA ALA A 109 -1.59 0.74 -11.11
C ALA A 109 -1.90 0.06 -12.46
N THR A 110 -3.18 -0.24 -12.73
CA THR A 110 -3.66 -0.85 -13.99
C THR A 110 -4.55 0.09 -14.80
N SER A 111 -4.62 1.38 -14.44
CA SER A 111 -5.54 2.35 -15.06
C SER A 111 -5.16 2.75 -16.49
N VAL A 112 -3.90 2.55 -16.87
CA VAL A 112 -3.40 2.87 -18.22
C VAL A 112 -3.41 1.62 -19.08
N ASN A 113 -4.17 1.65 -20.17
CA ASN A 113 -4.23 0.50 -21.08
C ASN A 113 -2.86 0.17 -21.68
N GLY A 114 -2.48 -1.11 -21.67
CA GLY A 114 -1.20 -1.59 -22.18
C GLY A 114 -0.01 -1.44 -21.22
N SER A 115 -0.22 -0.85 -20.04
CA SER A 115 0.80 -0.66 -19.02
C SER A 115 0.30 -1.12 -17.66
N VAL A 116 1.17 -1.79 -16.90
CA VAL A 116 0.90 -2.08 -15.48
C VAL A 116 2.07 -1.57 -14.67
N PHE A 117 1.81 -0.66 -13.75
CA PHE A 117 2.82 -0.20 -12.82
C PHE A 117 3.12 -1.30 -11.81
N VAL A 118 4.40 -1.58 -11.60
CA VAL A 118 4.86 -2.71 -10.77
C VAL A 118 5.76 -2.28 -9.61
N GLN A 119 6.30 -1.06 -9.68
CA GLN A 119 7.14 -0.51 -8.62
C GLN A 119 7.05 1.01 -8.59
N VAL A 120 7.12 1.58 -7.38
CA VAL A 120 7.33 3.02 -7.16
C VAL A 120 8.41 3.20 -6.12
N GLY A 121 9.46 3.96 -6.47
CA GLY A 121 10.66 4.14 -5.66
C GLY A 121 11.90 3.49 -6.28
N ASP A 122 13.04 4.17 -6.15
CA ASP A 122 14.35 3.56 -6.43
C ASP A 122 14.88 2.88 -5.16
N PRO A 123 15.06 1.55 -5.15
CA PRO A 123 15.41 0.82 -3.94
C PRO A 123 16.83 1.12 -3.46
N TRP A 124 17.75 1.47 -4.38
CA TRP A 124 19.10 1.79 -3.98
C TRP A 124 19.16 3.14 -3.25
N ALA A 125 18.48 4.16 -3.77
CA ALA A 125 18.39 5.45 -3.12
C ALA A 125 17.63 5.36 -1.79
N ASP A 126 16.48 4.68 -1.79
CA ASP A 126 15.63 4.50 -0.60
C ASP A 126 16.39 3.78 0.53
N HIS A 127 17.07 2.67 0.23
CA HIS A 127 17.76 1.87 1.26
C HIS A 127 19.09 2.48 1.74
N ASN A 128 19.60 3.51 1.05
CA ASN A 128 20.78 4.26 1.50
C ASN A 128 20.43 5.36 2.51
N CYS A 129 19.14 5.67 2.70
CA CYS A 129 18.67 6.60 3.70
C CYS A 129 17.83 5.87 4.75
N TRP A 130 17.92 6.30 6.02
CA TRP A 130 17.00 5.86 7.06
C TRP A 130 16.15 7.06 7.46
N GLU A 131 14.96 7.13 6.89
CA GLU A 131 14.06 8.27 7.03
C GLU A 131 12.63 7.82 7.27
N ARG A 132 11.84 8.73 7.87
CA ARG A 132 10.40 8.52 7.99
C ARG A 132 9.77 8.69 6.61
N PRO A 133 8.70 7.95 6.29
CA PRO A 133 8.02 8.11 5.02
C PRO A 133 7.47 9.53 4.81
N GLU A 134 7.12 10.27 5.86
CA GLU A 134 6.64 11.65 5.74
C GLU A 134 7.73 12.65 5.35
N ASP A 135 8.99 12.32 5.63
CA ASP A 135 10.15 13.18 5.40
C ASP A 135 10.95 12.75 4.16
N MET A 136 10.44 11.79 3.38
CA MET A 136 11.16 11.17 2.27
C MET A 136 11.58 12.18 1.19
N ASP A 137 12.86 12.18 0.81
CA ASP A 137 13.41 13.03 -0.26
C ASP A 137 14.08 12.25 -1.41
N THR A 138 14.06 10.91 -1.32
CA THR A 138 14.61 10.01 -2.33
C THR A 138 13.75 9.94 -3.61
N PRO A 139 14.34 9.62 -4.78
CA PRO A 139 13.59 9.51 -6.03
C PRO A 139 12.48 8.45 -5.99
N ARG A 140 11.27 8.85 -6.36
CA ARG A 140 10.07 7.99 -6.40
C ARG A 140 9.63 7.61 -7.81
N THR A 141 10.60 7.16 -8.62
CA THR A 141 10.37 6.77 -10.01
C THR A 141 9.34 5.64 -10.12
N SER A 142 8.43 5.76 -11.08
CA SER A 142 7.40 4.76 -11.35
C SER A 142 7.84 3.83 -12.48
N PHE A 143 7.83 2.52 -12.24
CA PHE A 143 8.19 1.51 -13.23
C PHE A 143 6.97 0.72 -13.69
N ALA A 144 6.83 0.56 -15.00
CA ALA A 144 5.74 -0.18 -15.62
C ALA A 144 6.24 -1.31 -16.52
N VAL A 145 5.50 -2.41 -16.53
CA VAL A 145 5.60 -3.45 -17.55
C VAL A 145 4.66 -3.10 -18.71
N THR A 146 5.12 -3.34 -19.93
CA THR A 146 4.37 -3.08 -21.17
C THR A 146 4.51 -4.27 -22.11
N ALA A 147 3.88 -4.22 -23.29
CA ALA A 147 4.07 -5.25 -24.32
C ALA A 147 5.54 -5.37 -24.78
N GLU A 148 6.27 -4.25 -24.79
CA GLU A 148 7.68 -4.16 -25.17
C GLU A 148 8.62 -4.56 -24.03
N ASN A 149 8.19 -4.37 -22.78
CA ASN A 149 8.93 -4.75 -21.57
C ASN A 149 8.04 -5.66 -20.70
N PRO A 150 7.91 -6.95 -21.06
CA PRO A 150 6.97 -7.86 -20.42
C PRO A 150 7.44 -8.31 -19.03
N GLY A 151 6.49 -8.70 -18.18
CA GLY A 151 6.74 -9.24 -16.84
C GLY A 151 5.64 -10.20 -16.38
N SER A 152 5.61 -11.40 -16.96
CA SER A 152 4.56 -12.40 -16.75
C SER A 152 4.38 -12.81 -15.29
N GLU A 153 5.45 -12.88 -14.51
CA GLU A 153 5.42 -13.26 -13.09
C GLU A 153 4.58 -12.30 -12.25
N VAL A 154 4.65 -11.00 -12.54
CA VAL A 154 3.91 -9.96 -11.82
C VAL A 154 2.48 -9.83 -12.35
N LEU A 155 2.25 -10.15 -13.63
CA LEU A 155 0.95 -10.02 -14.30
C LEU A 155 0.07 -11.27 -14.18
N GLY A 156 0.64 -12.44 -13.92
CA GLY A 156 -0.06 -13.72 -13.96
C GLY A 156 -0.60 -14.08 -15.34
N LYS A 157 0.05 -13.60 -16.41
CA LYS A 157 -0.34 -13.79 -17.83
C LYS A 157 0.82 -14.26 -18.69
#